data_AF-A0A6P1DZG4-F1
#
_entry.id   AF-A0A6P1DZG4-F1
#
_cell.length_a   1.000
_cell.length_b   1.000
_cell.length_c   1.000
_cell.angle_alpha   90.00
_cell.angle_beta   90.00
_cell.angle_gamma   90.00
#
_symmetry.space_group_name_H-M   'P 1'
#
loop_
_entity.id
_entity.type
_entity.pdbx_description
1 polymer ?
#
loop_
_entity_poly.entity_id
_entity_poly.type
_entity_poly.pdbx_seq_one_letter_code
_entity_poly.pdbx_strand_id
1 'polypeptide(L)'
;MSQLIRTGSNGALVRDLQSVINLVQRPAPTLTVDGIFGPKTYAAVITFQGRSALKADGLVGPLTSRALVGAVLSMALPQLRTQPR
;
A
#
# COMPACT_ATOMS: atom_id res chain seq x y z
N MET A 1 1.88 -8.59 -15.79
CA MET A 1 2.07 -9.77 -14.93
C MET A 1 1.59 -9.42 -13.53
N SER A 2 0.47 -9.97 -13.09
CA SER A 2 -0.13 -9.68 -11.77
C SER A 2 0.53 -10.54 -10.71
N GLN A 3 1.61 -10.04 -10.10
CA GLN A 3 2.28 -10.73 -9.01
C GLN A 3 1.54 -10.45 -7.69
N LEU A 4 0.95 -11.50 -7.11
CA LEU A 4 0.26 -11.42 -5.82
C LEU A 4 1.30 -11.39 -4.70
N ILE A 5 1.37 -10.29 -3.94
CA ILE A 5 2.24 -10.19 -2.77
C ILE A 5 1.44 -10.56 -1.52
N ARG A 6 2.00 -11.45 -0.71
CA ARG A 6 1.40 -11.96 0.52
C ARG A 6 2.47 -12.27 1.56
N THR A 7 2.07 -12.58 2.80
CA THR A 7 2.99 -13.03 3.85
C THR A 7 3.94 -14.12 3.34
N GLY A 8 5.23 -13.96 3.60
CA GLY A 8 6.31 -14.83 3.09
C GLY A 8 6.88 -14.41 1.73
N SER A 9 6.22 -13.50 1.00
CA SER A 9 6.81 -12.89 -0.20
C SER A 9 8.02 -12.02 0.18
N ASN A 10 9.00 -11.95 -0.70
CA ASN A 10 10.19 -11.14 -0.50
C ASN A 10 10.73 -10.58 -1.83
N GLY A 11 11.59 -9.57 -1.74
CA GLY A 11 12.26 -8.95 -2.87
C GLY A 11 11.86 -7.49 -3.12
N ALA A 12 12.23 -6.97 -4.28
CA ALA A 12 12.08 -5.56 -4.64
C ALA A 12 10.62 -5.07 -4.54
N LEU A 13 9.66 -5.87 -5.00
CA LEU A 13 8.23 -5.51 -4.93
C LEU A 13 7.73 -5.29 -3.50
N VAL A 14 8.27 -6.03 -2.53
CA VAL A 14 7.91 -5.84 -1.12
C VAL A 14 8.54 -4.57 -0.57
N ARG A 15 9.76 -4.22 -0.99
CA ARG A 15 10.41 -2.95 -0.61
C ARG A 15 9.62 -1.75 -1.12
N ASP A 16 9.18 -1.82 -2.37
CA ASP A 16 8.36 -0.77 -2.97
C ASP A 16 7.04 -0.63 -2.22
N LEU A 17 6.36 -1.74 -1.92
CA LEU A 17 5.15 -1.76 -1.11
C LEU A 17 5.36 -1.12 0.27
N GLN A 18 6.40 -1.53 1.00
CA GLN A 18 6.72 -1.00 2.34
C GLN A 18 6.98 0.51 2.27
N SER A 19 7.74 0.97 1.26
CA SER A 19 8.02 2.39 1.04
C SER A 19 6.76 3.20 0.75
N VAL A 20 5.90 2.70 -0.15
CA VAL A 20 4.65 3.37 -0.50
C VAL A 20 3.72 3.44 0.71
N ILE A 21 3.56 2.35 1.46
CA ILE A 21 2.75 2.34 2.68
C ILE A 21 3.29 3.35 3.70
N ASN A 22 4.60 3.40 3.92
CA ASN A 22 5.20 4.39 4.82
C ASN A 22 4.90 5.83 4.37
N LEU A 23 4.90 6.08 3.06
CA LEU A 23 4.61 7.38 2.48
C LEU A 23 3.14 7.79 2.63
N VAL A 24 2.20 6.91 2.26
CA VAL A 24 0.77 7.23 2.18
C VAL A 24 0.04 7.08 3.51
N GLN A 25 0.50 6.15 4.36
CA GLN A 25 -0.19 5.80 5.60
C GLN A 25 0.51 6.37 6.84
N ARG A 26 1.83 6.65 6.76
CA ARG A 26 2.68 7.07 7.88
C ARG A 26 2.39 6.27 9.17
N PRO A 27 2.51 4.93 9.13
CA PRO A 27 2.23 4.10 10.29
C PRO A 27 3.23 4.41 11.43
N ALA A 28 2.74 4.30 12.67
CA ALA A 28 3.53 4.42 13.89
C ALA A 28 3.41 3.09 14.68
N PRO A 29 4.47 2.26 14.73
CA PRO A 29 5.81 2.46 14.18
C PRO A 29 5.88 2.34 12.65
N THR A 30 6.86 3.02 12.05
CA THR A 30 7.14 2.97 10.61
C THR A 30 7.62 1.57 10.21
N LEU A 31 7.25 1.10 9.02
CA LEU A 31 7.71 -0.19 8.51
C LEU A 31 9.20 -0.12 8.14
N THR A 32 9.94 -1.17 8.47
CA THR A 32 11.27 -1.39 7.89
C THR A 32 11.13 -1.75 6.42
N VAL A 33 11.90 -1.10 5.55
CA VAL A 33 11.95 -1.39 4.11
C VAL A 33 13.02 -2.45 3.83
N ASP A 34 12.80 -3.66 4.36
CA ASP A 34 13.73 -4.80 4.23
C ASP A 34 13.44 -5.64 2.97
N GLY A 35 12.23 -5.53 2.42
CA GLY A 35 11.76 -6.37 1.33
C GLY A 35 11.25 -7.72 1.79
N ILE A 36 10.87 -7.86 3.05
CA ILE A 36 10.33 -9.07 3.65
C ILE A 36 8.88 -8.81 4.07
N PHE A 37 7.94 -9.57 3.51
CA PHE A 37 6.53 -9.41 3.86
C PHE A 37 6.24 -10.17 5.16
N GLY A 38 6.57 -9.50 6.28
CA GLY A 38 6.33 -9.99 7.63
C GLY A 38 4.99 -9.52 8.23
N PRO A 39 4.72 -9.88 9.50
CA PRO A 39 3.47 -9.53 10.20
C PRO A 39 3.20 -8.02 10.26
N LYS A 40 4.24 -7.20 10.38
CA LYS A 40 4.12 -5.73 10.39
C LYS A 40 3.64 -5.20 9.03
N THR A 41 4.22 -5.70 7.93
CA THR A 41 3.79 -5.35 6.58
C THR A 41 2.36 -5.81 6.32
N TYR A 42 2.00 -7.02 6.75
CA TYR A 42 0.64 -7.53 6.67
C TYR A 42 -0.37 -6.63 7.38
N ALA A 43 -0.12 -6.26 8.65
CA ALA A 43 -1.01 -5.39 9.41
C ALA A 43 -1.18 -4.01 8.74
N ALA A 44 -0.12 -3.47 8.16
CA ALA A 44 -0.18 -2.21 7.45
C ALA A 44 -0.98 -2.33 6.14
N VAL A 45 -0.80 -3.40 5.37
CA VAL A 45 -1.59 -3.69 4.16
C VAL A 45 -3.07 -3.81 4.49
N ILE A 46 -3.43 -4.56 5.53
CA ILE A 46 -4.81 -4.71 6.02
C ILE A 46 -5.42 -3.33 6.33
N THR A 47 -4.67 -2.51 7.05
CA THR A 47 -5.13 -1.16 7.41
C THR A 47 -5.31 -0.27 6.18
N PHE A 48 -4.36 -0.33 5.23
CA PHE A 48 -4.45 0.40 3.97
C PHE A 48 -5.66 -0.03 3.14
N GLN A 49 -5.89 -1.34 3.02
CA GLN A 49 -7.05 -1.90 2.33
C GLN A 49 -8.36 -1.43 2.95
N GLY A 50 -8.48 -1.48 4.28
CA GLY A 50 -9.64 -0.98 5.00
C GLY A 50 -9.90 0.52 4.76
N ARG A 51 -8.84 1.35 4.79
CA ARG A 51 -8.93 2.79 4.47
C ARG A 51 -9.29 3.07 3.02
N SER A 52 -8.95 2.16 2.11
CA SER A 52 -9.22 2.27 0.67
C SER A 52 -10.54 1.63 0.25
N ALA A 53 -11.39 1.23 1.21
CA ALA A 53 -12.65 0.49 0.97
C ALA A 53 -12.45 -0.79 0.13
N LEU A 54 -11.28 -1.43 0.27
CA LEU A 54 -10.97 -2.73 -0.33
C LEU A 54 -11.20 -3.85 0.68
N LYS A 55 -11.28 -5.08 0.18
CA LYS A 55 -11.25 -6.26 1.04
C LYS A 55 -9.93 -6.30 1.80
N ALA A 56 -10.00 -6.26 3.12
CA ALA A 56 -8.84 -6.29 4.01
C ALA A 56 -8.39 -7.75 4.25
N ASP A 57 -7.86 -8.38 3.20
CA ASP A 57 -7.38 -9.77 3.21
C ASP A 57 -5.85 -9.89 3.32
N GLY A 58 -5.14 -8.75 3.31
CA GLY A 58 -3.69 -8.69 3.41
C GLY A 58 -2.97 -9.18 2.16
N LEU A 59 -3.72 -9.36 1.06
CA LEU A 59 -3.22 -9.76 -0.25
C LEU A 59 -3.07 -8.53 -1.14
N VAL A 60 -1.85 -8.29 -1.62
CA VAL A 60 -1.60 -7.21 -2.57
C VAL A 60 -1.75 -7.77 -3.98
N GLY A 61 -2.99 -7.75 -4.45
CA GLY A 61 -3.34 -8.01 -5.84
C GLY A 61 -3.51 -6.71 -6.66
N PRO A 62 -3.97 -6.81 -7.92
CA PRO A 62 -4.10 -5.68 -8.82
C PRO A 62 -4.94 -4.52 -8.28
N LEU A 63 -6.00 -4.82 -7.51
CA LEU A 63 -6.85 -3.80 -6.89
C LEU A 63 -6.11 -3.02 -5.82
N THR A 64 -5.40 -3.72 -4.92
CA THR A 64 -4.57 -3.10 -3.88
C THR A 64 -3.44 -2.26 -4.51
N SER A 65 -2.77 -2.78 -5.55
CA SER A 65 -1.74 -2.03 -6.28
C SER A 65 -2.28 -0.75 -6.92
N ARG A 66 -3.46 -0.81 -7.55
CA ARG A 66 -4.11 0.38 -8.13
C ARG A 66 -4.46 1.42 -7.06
N ALA A 67 -4.98 0.98 -5.92
CA ALA A 67 -5.27 1.88 -4.81
C ALA A 67 -4.00 2.55 -4.26
N LEU A 68 -2.89 1.83 -4.12
CA LEU A 68 -1.60 2.39 -3.70
C LEU A 68 -1.11 3.47 -4.67
N VAL A 69 -1.16 3.21 -5.98
CA VAL A 69 -0.82 4.21 -7.01
C VAL A 69 -1.74 5.42 -6.92
N GLY A 70 -3.05 5.21 -6.80
CA GLY A 70 -4.03 6.29 -6.64
C GLY A 70 -3.79 7.13 -5.38
N ALA A 71 -3.37 6.51 -4.27
CA ALA A 71 -3.04 7.20 -3.02
C ALA A 71 -1.80 8.08 -3.18
N VAL A 72 -0.74 7.58 -3.83
CA VAL A 72 0.47 8.37 -4.13
C VAL A 72 0.13 9.53 -5.06
N LEU A 73 -0.64 9.28 -6.13
CA LEU A 73 -1.08 10.33 -7.06
C LEU A 73 -1.94 11.39 -6.38
N SER A 74 -2.84 10.98 -5.48
CA SER A 74 -3.67 11.92 -4.70
C SER A 74 -2.83 12.81 -3.76
N MET A 75 -1.67 12.33 -3.31
CA MET A 75 -0.73 13.11 -2.52
C MET A 75 0.13 14.04 -3.39
N ALA A 76 0.53 13.58 -4.58
CA ALA A 76 1.34 14.36 -5.52
C ALA A 76 0.55 15.44 -6.27
N LEU A 77 -0.77 15.26 -6.43
CA LEU A 77 -1.66 16.19 -7.14
C LEU A 77 -2.80 16.67 -6.23
N PRO A 78 -2.54 17.57 -5.27
CA PRO A 78 -3.59 18.16 -4.44
C PRO A 78 -4.62 18.99 -5.23
N GLN A 79 -4.29 19.42 -6.46
CA GLN A 79 -5.07 20.39 -7.26
C GLN A 79 -6.26 19.78 -8.04
N LEU A 80 -6.43 18.46 -8.09
CA LEU A 80 -7.48 17.79 -8.90
C LEU A 80 -8.67 17.26 -8.10
N ARG A 81 -8.65 17.35 -6.77
CA ARG A 81 -9.76 16.89 -5.92
C ARG A 81 -10.85 17.93 -5.68
N THR A 82 -10.65 19.18 -6.10
CA THR A 82 -11.65 20.25 -6.06
C THR A 82 -12.06 20.62 -7.48
N GLN A 83 -12.84 19.78 -8.14
CA GLN A 83 -13.65 20.24 -9.27
C GLN A 83 -15.11 20.19 -8.84
N PRO A 84 -15.68 21.31 -8.36
CA PRO A 84 -17.12 21.42 -8.21
C PRO A 84 -17.74 21.31 -9.61
N ARG A 85 -18.78 20.48 -9.74
CA ARG A 85 -19.66 20.43 -10.92
C ARG A 85 -20.41 21.74 -11.08
#